data_AF-A0A2T2WEU7-F1
#
_entry.id   AF-A0A2T2WEU7-F1
#
_cell.length_a   1.000
_cell.length_b   1.000
_cell.length_c   1.000
_cell.angle_alpha   90.00
_cell.angle_beta   90.00
_cell.angle_gamma   90.00
#
_symmetry.space_group_name_H-M   'P 1'
#
loop_
_entity.id
_entity.type
_entity.pdbx_description
1 polymer ?
#
loop_
_entity_poly.entity_id
_entity_poly.type
_entity_poly.pdbx_seq_one_letter_code
_entity_poly.pdbx_strand_id
1 'polypeptide(L)'
;MPFLRSWGYLPDRPITPNQEHRLNELVDQYHAVQNHNFVDELEITEAILGQDKPFSELTVDQANHVAAHLNVRIALHTHFRDLLPDPPPDFAHEVEWLNRDRRLLDRVIARAGWDTAEYFLPPHPLDRVR
;
A
#
# COMPACT_ATOMS: atom_id res chain seq x y z
N MET A 1 -13.14 -4.36 -6.43
CA MET A 1 -13.06 -5.62 -5.65
C MET A 1 -12.48 -5.27 -4.28
N PRO A 2 -13.06 -5.74 -3.16
CA PRO A 2 -12.44 -5.59 -1.83
C PRO A 2 -11.19 -6.49 -1.75
N PHE A 3 -10.00 -5.88 -1.63
CA PHE A 3 -8.71 -6.50 -1.89
C PHE A 3 -8.22 -7.37 -0.71
N LEU A 4 -8.41 -6.91 0.54
CA LEU A 4 -7.68 -7.45 1.69
C LEU A 4 -8.29 -8.71 2.31
N ARG A 5 -9.61 -8.89 2.24
CA ARG A 5 -10.24 -10.12 2.77
C ARG A 5 -10.06 -11.35 1.88
N SER A 6 -9.48 -11.19 0.69
CA SER A 6 -9.40 -12.26 -0.31
C SER A 6 -8.20 -13.20 -0.13
N TRP A 7 -7.23 -12.85 0.73
CA TRP A 7 -5.92 -13.53 0.83
C TRP A 7 -5.80 -14.47 2.04
N GLY A 8 -6.87 -14.61 2.82
CA GLY A 8 -7.01 -15.58 3.92
C GLY A 8 -6.92 -14.95 5.32
N TYR A 9 -7.31 -15.73 6.33
CA TYR A 9 -7.45 -15.27 7.73
C TYR A 9 -6.30 -15.68 8.66
N LEU A 10 -5.28 -16.37 8.15
CA LEU A 10 -4.10 -16.76 8.93
C LEU A 10 -2.97 -15.76 8.63
N PRO A 11 -2.74 -14.74 9.48
CA PRO A 11 -1.84 -13.62 9.16
C PRO A 11 -0.37 -14.06 9.05
N ASP A 12 0.07 -15.01 9.88
CA ASP A 12 1.47 -15.41 10.00
C ASP A 12 1.92 -16.47 8.99
N ARG A 13 1.01 -16.95 8.13
CA ARG A 13 1.39 -17.94 7.12
C ARG A 13 2.19 -17.27 5.98
N PRO A 14 3.14 -17.98 5.34
CA PRO A 14 3.75 -17.51 4.11
C PRO A 14 2.72 -17.27 3.00
N ILE A 15 2.97 -16.29 2.14
CA ILE A 15 2.17 -16.10 0.94
C ILE A 15 2.34 -17.24 -0.07
N THR A 16 1.35 -17.39 -0.95
CA THR A 16 1.43 -18.33 -2.09
C THR A 16 2.04 -17.64 -3.31
N PRO A 17 2.58 -18.38 -4.29
CA PRO A 17 3.10 -17.80 -5.54
C PRO A 17 2.09 -16.95 -6.31
N ASN A 18 0.79 -17.28 -6.22
CA ASN A 18 -0.26 -16.48 -6.83
C ASN A 18 -0.48 -15.12 -6.11
N GLN A 19 -0.26 -15.08 -4.79
CA GLN A 19 -0.32 -13.83 -4.02
C GLN A 19 0.91 -12.95 -4.32
N GLU A 20 2.08 -13.56 -4.43
CA GLU A 20 3.32 -12.90 -4.88
C GLU A 20 3.14 -12.29 -6.28
N HIS A 21 2.61 -13.07 -7.23
CA HIS A 21 2.32 -12.56 -8.57
C HIS A 21 1.40 -11.34 -8.56
N ARG A 22 0.36 -11.35 -7.72
CA ARG A 22 -0.54 -10.19 -7.56
C ARG A 22 0.14 -8.97 -6.96
N LEU A 23 1.14 -9.14 -6.08
CA LEU A 23 1.94 -8.02 -5.60
C LEU A 23 2.76 -7.43 -6.75
N ASN A 24 3.39 -8.27 -7.57
CA ASN A 24 4.11 -7.83 -8.75
C ASN A 24 3.20 -7.07 -9.74
N GLU A 25 1.97 -7.54 -9.96
CA GLU A 25 0.99 -6.82 -10.78
C GLU A 25 0.64 -5.43 -10.22
N LEU A 26 0.65 -5.26 -8.89
CA LEU A 26 0.45 -3.94 -8.27
C LEU A 26 1.67 -3.03 -8.45
N VAL A 27 2.88 -3.59 -8.41
CA VAL A 27 4.11 -2.83 -8.71
C VAL A 27 4.06 -2.31 -10.14
N ASP A 28 3.73 -3.18 -11.10
CA ASP A 28 3.58 -2.80 -12.52
C ASP A 28 2.52 -1.71 -12.70
N GLN A 29 1.37 -1.82 -12.01
CA GLN A 29 0.33 -0.79 -12.04
C GLN A 29 0.79 0.54 -11.46
N TYR A 30 1.58 0.52 -10.38
CA TYR A 30 2.17 1.71 -9.81
C TYR A 30 3.14 2.38 -10.78
N HIS A 31 4.04 1.63 -11.41
CA HIS A 31 4.96 2.15 -12.42
C HIS A 31 4.23 2.67 -13.68
N ALA A 32 3.06 2.13 -14.00
CA ALA A 32 2.26 2.63 -15.12
C ALA A 32 1.65 4.03 -14.87
N VAL A 33 1.48 4.42 -13.60
CA VAL A 33 0.89 5.72 -13.22
C VAL A 33 1.92 6.71 -12.69
N GLN A 34 3.08 6.23 -12.24
CA GLN A 34 4.20 7.04 -11.76
C GLN A 34 5.43 6.88 -12.67
N ASN A 35 5.74 7.92 -13.44
CA ASN A 35 6.78 7.87 -14.48
C ASN A 35 8.18 8.29 -13.98
N HIS A 36 8.33 8.74 -12.74
CA HIS A 36 9.59 9.31 -12.24
C HIS A 36 10.25 8.51 -11.11
N ASN A 37 9.47 7.72 -10.36
CA ASN A 37 9.92 6.99 -9.18
C ASN A 37 9.70 5.49 -9.39
N PHE A 38 10.53 4.89 -10.25
CA PHE A 38 10.59 3.44 -10.38
C PHE A 38 11.22 2.87 -9.11
N VAL A 39 10.59 1.81 -8.60
CA VAL A 39 11.02 1.11 -7.38
C VAL A 39 10.98 -0.38 -7.62
N ASP A 40 11.93 -1.10 -7.05
CA ASP A 40 11.90 -2.55 -7.03
C ASP A 40 11.20 -3.10 -5.78
N GLU A 41 11.06 -4.42 -5.75
CA GLU A 41 10.43 -5.18 -4.67
C GLU A 41 11.08 -4.93 -3.30
N LEU A 42 12.41 -4.83 -3.25
CA LEU A 42 13.17 -4.64 -2.03
C LEU A 42 12.99 -3.21 -1.49
N GLU A 43 13.06 -2.22 -2.37
CA GLU A 43 12.78 -0.82 -2.05
C GLU A 43 11.34 -0.64 -1.51
N ILE A 44 10.37 -1.37 -2.08
CA ILE A 44 8.99 -1.35 -1.62
C ILE A 44 8.86 -1.91 -0.21
N THR A 45 9.45 -3.08 0.06
CA THR A 45 9.36 -3.73 1.37
C THR A 45 10.10 -2.95 2.45
N GLU A 46 11.26 -2.38 2.14
CA GLU A 46 11.98 -1.49 3.05
C GLU A 46 11.14 -0.24 3.38
N ALA A 47 10.56 0.41 2.37
CA ALA A 47 9.79 1.64 2.57
C ALA A 47 8.47 1.43 3.34
N ILE A 48 7.84 0.25 3.24
CA ILE A 48 6.54 -0.02 3.87
C ILE A 48 6.68 -0.77 5.20
N LEU A 49 7.58 -1.76 5.25
CA LEU A 49 7.74 -2.67 6.38
C LEU A 49 8.98 -2.36 7.23
N GLY A 50 9.91 -1.53 6.75
CA GLY A 50 11.22 -1.32 7.38
C GLY A 50 12.11 -2.56 7.33
N GLN A 51 11.89 -3.43 6.34
CA GLN A 51 12.62 -4.67 6.13
C GLN A 51 12.85 -4.90 4.64
N ASP A 52 14.10 -4.94 4.23
CA ASP A 52 14.56 -5.39 2.92
C ASP A 52 14.42 -6.91 2.78
N LYS A 53 13.32 -7.36 2.18
CA LYS A 53 13.07 -8.78 1.89
C LYS A 53 12.20 -8.96 0.65
N PRO A 54 12.38 -10.05 -0.11
CA PRO A 54 11.52 -10.31 -1.24
C PRO A 54 10.08 -10.62 -0.79
N PHE A 55 9.11 -10.33 -1.66
CA PHE A 55 7.70 -10.71 -1.58
C PHE A 55 7.52 -12.20 -1.27
N SER A 56 8.32 -13.07 -1.86
CA SER A 56 8.29 -14.51 -1.59
C SER A 56 8.52 -14.89 -0.11
N GLU A 57 9.14 -14.02 0.68
CA GLU A 57 9.40 -14.20 2.11
C GLU A 57 8.36 -13.52 3.01
N LEU A 58 7.33 -12.89 2.43
CA LEU A 58 6.29 -12.21 3.20
C LEU A 58 5.28 -13.19 3.82
N THR A 59 4.82 -12.82 5.02
CA THR A 59 3.58 -13.37 5.56
C THR A 59 2.37 -12.75 4.87
N VAL A 60 1.20 -13.37 5.00
CA VAL A 60 -0.05 -12.80 4.46
C VAL A 60 -0.33 -11.41 5.01
N ASP A 61 -0.10 -11.16 6.29
CA ASP A 61 -0.30 -9.85 6.89
C ASP A 61 0.64 -8.78 6.27
N GLN A 62 1.92 -9.11 6.12
CA GLN A 62 2.90 -8.22 5.51
C GLN A 62 2.57 -7.93 4.04
N ALA A 63 2.18 -8.96 3.30
CA ALA A 63 1.78 -8.82 1.90
C ALA A 63 0.51 -7.96 1.75
N ASN A 64 -0.46 -8.14 2.65
CA ASN A 64 -1.64 -7.28 2.71
C ASN A 64 -1.28 -5.82 3.01
N HIS A 65 -0.35 -5.59 3.94
CA HIS A 65 0.15 -4.26 4.26
C HIS A 65 0.83 -3.60 3.05
N VAL A 66 1.73 -4.32 2.37
CA VAL A 66 2.37 -3.85 1.12
C VAL A 66 1.33 -3.51 0.06
N ALA A 67 0.36 -4.40 -0.16
CA ALA A 67 -0.65 -4.20 -1.18
C ALA A 67 -1.59 -3.02 -0.88
N ALA A 68 -1.99 -2.82 0.38
CA ALA A 68 -2.78 -1.66 0.78
C ALA A 68 -2.03 -0.37 0.46
N HIS A 69 -0.74 -0.35 0.76
CA HIS A 69 0.14 0.77 0.47
C HIS A 69 0.35 1.06 -1.02
N LEU A 70 0.49 0.02 -1.84
CA LEU A 70 0.56 0.18 -3.30
C LEU A 70 -0.77 0.70 -3.86
N ASN A 71 -1.92 0.16 -3.43
CA ASN A 71 -3.23 0.62 -3.89
C ASN A 71 -3.50 2.10 -3.56
N VAL A 72 -3.12 2.56 -2.36
CA VAL A 72 -3.24 3.98 -1.99
C VAL A 72 -2.39 4.87 -2.88
N ARG A 73 -1.14 4.49 -3.16
CA ARG A 73 -0.24 5.24 -4.06
C ARG A 73 -0.74 5.24 -5.50
N ILE A 74 -1.21 4.10 -6.01
CA ILE A 74 -1.84 4.01 -7.34
C ILE A 74 -3.04 4.95 -7.42
N ALA A 75 -3.92 4.95 -6.42
CA ALA A 75 -5.07 5.82 -6.39
C ALA A 75 -4.69 7.31 -6.33
N LEU A 76 -3.66 7.66 -5.56
CA LEU A 76 -3.10 9.01 -5.48
C LEU A 76 -2.67 9.51 -6.87
N HIS A 77 -1.82 8.74 -7.56
CA HIS A 77 -1.29 9.11 -8.88
C HIS A 77 -2.33 9.04 -10.01
N THR A 78 -3.34 8.19 -9.88
CA THR A 78 -4.38 8.03 -10.90
C THR A 78 -5.48 9.09 -10.79
N HIS A 79 -5.89 9.45 -9.57
CA HIS A 79 -7.11 10.24 -9.34
C HIS A 79 -6.89 11.60 -8.69
N PHE A 80 -5.72 11.83 -8.10
CA PHE A 80 -5.41 13.03 -7.34
C PHE A 80 -4.09 13.66 -7.77
N ARG A 81 -3.63 13.35 -8.99
CA ARG A 81 -2.36 13.82 -9.54
C ARG A 81 -2.18 15.34 -9.45
N ASP A 82 -3.25 16.10 -9.68
CA ASP A 82 -3.24 17.57 -9.64
C ASP A 82 -3.02 18.15 -8.23
N LEU A 83 -3.07 17.31 -7.19
CA LEU A 83 -2.82 17.69 -5.80
C LEU A 83 -1.41 17.34 -5.33
N LEU A 84 -0.62 16.65 -6.16
CA LEU A 84 0.77 16.35 -5.83
C LEU A 84 1.65 17.60 -5.96
N PRO A 85 2.67 17.76 -5.11
CA PRO A 85 3.68 18.79 -5.29
C PRO A 85 4.49 18.53 -6.57
N ASP A 86 5.16 19.58 -7.06
CA ASP A 86 6.09 19.50 -8.18
C ASP A 86 7.50 19.91 -7.68
N PRO A 87 8.47 18.97 -7.60
CA PRO A 87 8.37 17.55 -7.98
C PRO A 87 7.55 16.71 -6.97
N PRO A 88 6.98 15.56 -7.40
CA PRO A 88 6.28 14.65 -6.51
C PRO A 88 7.24 14.04 -5.47
N PRO A 89 6.77 13.64 -4.28
CA PRO A 89 7.59 12.94 -3.30
C PRO A 89 8.07 11.59 -3.87
N ASP A 90 9.21 11.09 -3.37
CA ASP A 90 9.65 9.73 -3.69
C ASP A 90 8.75 8.67 -3.01
N PHE A 91 8.92 7.40 -3.40
CA PHE A 91 8.08 6.31 -2.90
C PHE A 91 8.10 6.17 -1.37
N ALA A 92 9.25 6.41 -0.75
CA ALA A 92 9.45 6.30 0.69
C ALA A 92 8.71 7.41 1.46
N HIS A 93 8.66 8.62 0.90
CA HIS A 93 8.08 9.79 1.56
C HIS A 93 6.64 10.12 1.11
N GLU A 94 6.10 9.46 0.07
CA GLU A 94 4.73 9.69 -0.43
C GLU A 94 3.66 9.55 0.66
N VAL A 95 3.75 8.50 1.48
CA VAL A 95 2.77 8.25 2.55
C VAL A 95 2.93 9.25 3.69
N GLU A 96 4.16 9.63 4.03
CA GLU A 96 4.41 10.67 5.04
C GLU A 96 3.81 12.02 4.60
N TRP A 97 4.04 12.40 3.34
CA TRP A 97 3.43 13.58 2.75
C TRP A 97 1.91 13.51 2.78
N LEU A 98 1.32 12.39 2.35
CA LEU A 98 -0.13 12.20 2.31
C LEU A 98 -0.76 12.27 3.71
N ASN A 99 -0.06 11.78 4.74
CA ASN A 99 -0.50 11.85 6.14
C ASN A 99 -0.60 13.28 6.69
N ARG A 100 0.03 14.27 6.06
CA ARG A 100 -0.07 15.68 6.46
C ARG A 100 -1.43 16.30 6.15
N ASP A 101 -2.17 15.75 5.18
CA ASP A 101 -3.54 16.14 4.87
C ASP A 101 -4.49 14.95 5.05
N ARG A 102 -5.11 14.88 6.24
CA ARG A 102 -6.02 13.80 6.58
C ARG A 102 -7.24 13.72 5.64
N ARG A 103 -7.74 14.86 5.16
CA ARG A 103 -8.91 14.87 4.26
C ARG A 103 -8.54 14.31 2.90
N LEU A 104 -7.34 14.62 2.41
CA LEU A 104 -6.84 14.03 1.18
C LEU A 104 -6.63 12.52 1.36
N LEU A 105 -5.96 12.09 2.42
CA LEU A 105 -5.75 10.67 2.73
C LEU A 105 -7.06 9.88 2.75
N ASP A 106 -8.08 10.36 3.46
CA ASP A 106 -9.39 9.70 3.54
C ASP A 106 -10.05 9.55 2.15
N ARG A 107 -9.91 10.56 1.28
CA ARG A 107 -10.42 10.52 -0.11
C ARG A 107 -9.63 9.54 -0.98
N VAL A 108 -8.31 9.46 -0.79
CA VAL A 108 -7.45 8.51 -1.51
C VAL A 108 -7.79 7.08 -1.09
N ILE A 109 -7.90 6.80 0.21
CA ILE A 109 -8.32 5.50 0.76
C ILE A 109 -9.70 5.09 0.24
N ALA A 110 -10.68 6.02 0.25
CA ALA A 110 -12.01 5.75 -0.28
C ALA A 110 -11.99 5.34 -1.75
N ARG A 111 -10.97 5.79 -2.51
CA ARG A 111 -10.78 5.45 -3.91
C ARG A 111 -9.98 4.17 -4.12
N ALA A 112 -8.95 3.94 -3.31
CA ALA A 112 -8.11 2.73 -3.31
C ALA A 112 -8.89 1.48 -2.87
N GLY A 113 -9.90 1.67 -2.02
CA GLY A 113 -10.77 0.62 -1.49
C GLY A 113 -10.79 0.66 0.03
N TRP A 114 -11.99 0.55 0.61
CA TRP A 114 -12.21 0.69 2.06
C TRP A 114 -11.36 -0.22 2.92
N ASP A 115 -11.02 -1.41 2.43
CA ASP A 115 -10.20 -2.32 3.20
C ASP A 115 -8.82 -1.70 3.50
N THR A 116 -8.27 -0.85 2.60
CA THR A 116 -6.94 -0.24 2.81
C THR A 116 -6.87 0.65 4.05
N ALA A 117 -8.02 1.12 4.54
CA ALA A 117 -8.12 1.98 5.70
C ALA A 117 -7.43 1.41 6.95
N GLU A 118 -7.49 0.09 7.17
CA GLU A 118 -6.93 -0.53 8.38
C GLU A 118 -5.40 -0.35 8.52
N TYR A 119 -4.71 -0.06 7.40
CA TYR A 119 -3.26 0.15 7.36
C TYR A 119 -2.84 1.63 7.47
N PHE A 120 -3.80 2.57 7.40
CA PHE A 120 -3.52 4.02 7.40
C PHE A 120 -4.29 4.79 8.48
N LEU A 121 -5.37 4.22 9.00
CA LEU A 121 -6.13 4.81 10.09
C LEU A 121 -5.64 4.19 11.41
N PRO A 122 -5.45 4.99 12.48
CA PRO A 122 -5.18 4.44 13.79
C PRO A 122 -6.29 3.44 14.15
N PRO A 123 -5.97 2.33 14.85
CA PRO A 123 -6.97 1.35 15.27
C PRO A 123 -8.10 2.06 16.01
N HIS A 124 -9.34 1.67 15.71
CA HIS A 124 -10.47 2.29 16.37
C HIS A 124 -10.31 2.09 17.89
N PRO A 125 -10.66 3.06 18.76
CA PRO A 125 -10.47 2.92 20.21
C PRO A 125 -11.13 1.65 20.79
N LEU A 126 -12.15 1.12 20.11
CA LEU A 126 -12.83 -0.12 20.46
C LEU A 126 -12.08 -1.41 20.08
N ASP A 127 -11.10 -1.34 19.16
CA ASP A 127 -10.29 -2.50 18.73
C ASP A 127 -9.23 -2.88 19.77
N ARG A 128 -8.92 -2.00 20.73
CA ARG A 128 -8.01 -2.30 21.86
C ARG A 128 -8.62 -3.19 22.95
N VAL A 129 -9.91 -3.52 22.82
CA VAL A 129 -10.65 -4.32 23.80
C VAL A 129 -10.96 -5.68 23.20
N ARG A 130 -9.95 -6.51 22.97
CA ARG A 130 -10.12 -7.96 22.76
C ARG A 130 -8.93 -8.73 23.30
#